data_AF-A0A4Q2S2Z3-F1
#
_entry.id   AF-A0A4Q2S2Z3-F1
#
_cell.length_a   1.000
_cell.length_b   1.000
_cell.length_c   1.000
_cell.angle_alpha   90.00
_cell.angle_beta   90.00
_cell.angle_gamma   90.00
#
_symmetry.space_group_name_H-M   'P 1'
#
loop_
_entity.id
_entity.type
_entity.pdbx_description
1 polymer ?
#
loop_
_entity_poly.entity_id
_entity_poly.type
_entity_poly.pdbx_seq_one_letter_code
_entity_poly.pdbx_strand_id
1 'polypeptide(L)'
;MGTTTRAGAVLVLLGAGLVSAVTAGPSAYAAAVPCTQTFVSTSGGGGQEQVFTVDVPRGTWTGPDARVTDVDVRIYGQSYDANGPVTITLSHLARGDLFRSGFGSGGSYATYDLTFDDEAPAPPELDQTTGSVRPRTPLAVHDQLPARGAWQVEVTQTATPGFRAHGVELRITTADCDSDGDGVVEGADNCPSVATTDQTDWDGDGVGNACDPTPGTAPAPPPPPVTEVPSTPGCSGTCAYPRTVDLSHRAKQERLRGEVDSVAVGCRSQVAVTLWQKRRAQDRKVLVVTTRSNGSYATKAPRRSGRYYATVGSAGEPLCGTDRSRSVRVRAR
;
A
#
# COMPACT_ATOMS: atom_id res chain seq x y z
N MET A 1 -11.40 -79.98 -37.19
CA MET A 1 -11.87 -78.67 -37.68
C MET A 1 -11.39 -77.61 -36.70
N GLY A 2 -10.79 -76.52 -37.20
CA GLY A 2 -10.41 -75.32 -36.43
C GLY A 2 -8.96 -75.30 -35.92
N THR A 3 -7.96 -75.14 -36.79
CA THR A 3 -7.29 -73.87 -37.19
C THR A 3 -6.34 -73.28 -36.13
N THR A 4 -5.06 -73.49 -36.42
CA THR A 4 -3.83 -72.89 -35.90
C THR A 4 -3.76 -71.39 -36.21
N THR A 5 -3.30 -70.58 -35.25
CA THR A 5 -2.76 -69.24 -35.55
C THR A 5 -1.56 -68.95 -34.64
N ARG A 6 -0.35 -69.09 -35.21
CA ARG A 6 0.87 -68.42 -34.73
C ARG A 6 0.88 -67.03 -35.35
N ALA A 7 1.04 -65.97 -34.55
CA ALA A 7 1.37 -64.64 -35.04
C ALA A 7 2.82 -64.33 -34.66
N GLY A 8 3.63 -64.07 -35.68
CA GLY A 8 5.06 -63.77 -35.58
C GLY A 8 5.31 -62.34 -35.12
N ALA A 9 6.40 -62.17 -34.37
CA ALA A 9 6.98 -60.88 -34.04
C ALA A 9 7.68 -60.31 -35.29
N VAL A 10 7.21 -59.16 -35.77
CA VAL A 10 7.89 -58.37 -36.80
C VAL A 10 8.74 -57.33 -36.08
N LEU A 11 10.06 -57.52 -36.13
CA LEU A 11 11.07 -56.55 -35.71
C LEU A 11 11.21 -55.50 -36.83
N VAL A 12 10.69 -54.30 -36.60
CA VAL A 12 10.90 -53.16 -37.50
C VAL A 12 12.13 -52.38 -37.03
N LEU A 13 13.24 -52.54 -37.76
CA LEU A 13 14.41 -51.68 -37.67
C LEU A 13 14.15 -50.41 -38.48
N LEU A 14 13.94 -49.27 -37.80
CA LEU A 14 13.89 -47.95 -38.42
C LEU A 14 15.02 -47.06 -37.88
N GLY A 15 15.95 -46.77 -38.79
CA GLY A 15 16.64 -45.49 -38.95
C GLY A 15 17.33 -44.86 -37.72
N ALA A 16 18.64 -45.08 -37.62
CA ALA A 16 19.53 -44.21 -36.85
C ALA A 16 19.61 -42.82 -37.52
N GLY A 17 18.73 -41.91 -37.11
CA GLY A 17 18.89 -40.48 -37.34
C GLY A 17 19.81 -39.92 -36.26
N LEU A 18 21.03 -39.51 -36.64
CA LEU A 18 21.89 -38.66 -35.83
C LEU A 18 21.18 -37.32 -35.62
N VAL A 19 20.39 -37.22 -34.56
CA VAL A 19 19.99 -35.93 -34.01
C VAL A 19 21.21 -35.44 -33.25
N SER A 20 21.92 -34.48 -33.83
CA SER A 20 22.88 -33.67 -33.09
C SER A 20 22.19 -33.19 -31.82
N ALA A 21 22.58 -33.75 -30.68
CA ALA A 21 22.25 -33.17 -29.40
C ALA A 21 22.88 -31.78 -29.42
N VAL A 22 22.06 -30.76 -29.65
CA VAL A 22 22.41 -29.42 -29.19
C VAL A 22 22.44 -29.59 -27.69
N THR A 23 23.63 -29.80 -27.14
CA THR A 23 23.89 -29.54 -25.73
C THR A 23 23.58 -28.06 -25.56
N ALA A 24 22.34 -27.74 -25.21
CA ALA A 24 22.06 -26.50 -24.52
C ALA A 24 23.08 -26.48 -23.38
N GLY A 25 24.02 -25.52 -23.43
CA GLY A 25 24.87 -25.27 -22.28
C GLY A 25 23.98 -25.09 -21.05
N PRO A 26 24.48 -25.35 -19.83
CA PRO A 26 23.71 -25.03 -18.63
C PRO A 26 23.23 -23.60 -18.79
N SER A 27 21.91 -23.40 -18.84
CA SER A 27 21.34 -22.07 -18.76
C SER A 27 21.93 -21.46 -17.49
N ALA A 28 22.72 -20.39 -17.63
CA ALA A 28 23.36 -19.74 -16.49
C ALA A 28 22.32 -19.14 -15.52
N TYR A 29 21.06 -19.13 -15.95
CA TYR A 29 19.89 -18.59 -15.29
C TYR A 29 19.04 -19.74 -14.74
N ALA A 30 18.71 -19.67 -13.46
CA ALA A 30 17.75 -20.56 -12.82
C ALA A 30 16.36 -20.36 -13.46
N ALA A 31 15.46 -21.32 -13.28
CA ALA A 31 14.08 -21.07 -13.70
C ALA A 31 13.47 -20.00 -12.77
N ALA A 32 12.89 -18.95 -13.34
CA ALA A 32 12.22 -17.91 -12.58
C ALA A 32 11.19 -18.50 -11.60
N VAL A 33 11.24 -18.02 -10.36
CA VAL A 33 10.39 -18.42 -9.25
C VAL A 33 9.54 -17.21 -8.83
N PRO A 34 8.21 -17.24 -9.02
CA PRO A 34 7.36 -16.11 -8.69
C PRO A 34 7.28 -15.88 -7.17
N CYS A 35 7.27 -14.61 -6.76
CA CYS A 35 7.13 -14.18 -5.37
C CYS A 35 5.80 -14.57 -4.75
N THR A 36 4.74 -14.43 -5.54
CA THR A 36 3.39 -14.79 -5.11
C THR A 36 2.98 -16.13 -5.71
N GLN A 37 2.54 -17.05 -4.87
CA GLN A 37 1.99 -18.33 -5.31
C GLN A 37 0.63 -18.59 -4.68
N THR A 38 -0.20 -19.29 -5.45
CA THR A 38 -1.58 -19.58 -5.11
C THR A 38 -1.74 -21.07 -4.84
N PHE A 39 -2.36 -21.39 -3.70
CA PHE A 39 -2.65 -22.75 -3.27
C PHE A 39 -4.15 -22.92 -3.08
N VAL A 40 -4.72 -24.00 -3.58
CA VAL A 40 -6.16 -24.24 -3.55
C VAL A 40 -6.46 -25.50 -2.73
N SER A 41 -7.49 -25.42 -1.89
CA SER A 41 -8.04 -26.57 -1.16
C SER A 41 -9.56 -26.61 -1.31
N THR A 42 -10.09 -27.74 -1.77
CA THR A 42 -11.53 -27.96 -2.01
C THR A 42 -12.12 -29.00 -1.05
N SER A 43 -11.29 -29.64 -0.24
CA SER A 43 -11.69 -30.71 0.69
C SER A 43 -11.83 -30.16 2.11
N GLY A 44 -12.90 -29.39 2.35
CA GLY A 44 -13.14 -28.71 3.63
C GLY A 44 -13.96 -29.49 4.66
N GLY A 45 -14.33 -30.74 4.36
CA GLY A 45 -15.40 -31.42 5.11
C GLY A 45 -16.77 -30.77 4.87
N GLY A 46 -17.72 -30.98 5.77
CA GLY A 46 -19.06 -30.40 5.66
C GLY A 46 -19.76 -30.32 7.00
N GLY A 47 -20.68 -29.36 7.14
CA GLY A 47 -21.38 -29.10 8.41
C GLY A 47 -21.29 -27.63 8.79
N GLN A 48 -21.41 -27.36 10.09
CA GLN A 48 -21.30 -26.01 10.66
C GLN A 48 -19.83 -25.53 10.78
N GLU A 49 -18.89 -26.46 10.76
CA GLU A 49 -17.45 -26.23 10.79
C GLU A 49 -16.85 -26.93 9.57
N GLN A 50 -16.15 -26.16 8.74
CA GLN A 50 -15.51 -26.62 7.51
C GLN A 50 -14.02 -26.26 7.60
N VAL A 51 -13.14 -27.25 7.51
CA VAL A 51 -11.70 -27.10 7.71
C VAL A 51 -10.98 -27.48 6.43
N PHE A 52 -10.34 -26.49 5.80
CA PHE A 52 -9.55 -26.66 4.59
C PHE A 52 -8.06 -26.66 4.95
N THR A 53 -7.36 -27.74 4.64
CA THR A 53 -5.90 -27.82 4.78
C THR A 53 -5.23 -27.46 3.46
N VAL A 54 -4.23 -26.59 3.53
CA VAL A 54 -3.41 -26.13 2.40
C VAL A 54 -1.96 -26.46 2.71
N ASP A 55 -1.40 -27.46 2.02
CA ASP A 55 -0.01 -27.85 2.17
C ASP A 55 0.90 -27.09 1.20
N VAL A 56 1.80 -26.28 1.74
CA VAL A 56 2.81 -25.55 0.95
C VAL A 56 4.10 -26.39 0.88
N PRO A 57 4.46 -26.93 -0.29
CA PRO A 57 5.56 -27.89 -0.42
C PRO A 57 6.94 -27.24 -0.23
N ARG A 58 7.97 -28.09 -0.08
CA ARG A 58 9.36 -27.65 -0.16
C ARG A 58 9.73 -27.35 -1.61
N GLY A 59 10.57 -26.34 -1.83
CA GLY A 59 11.02 -25.95 -3.17
C GLY A 59 10.06 -25.03 -3.91
N THR A 60 8.96 -24.60 -3.29
CA THR A 60 8.07 -23.56 -3.81
C THR A 60 8.83 -22.25 -4.07
N TRP A 61 9.71 -21.88 -3.14
CA TRP A 61 10.57 -20.70 -3.19
C TRP A 61 12.03 -21.08 -3.04
N THR A 62 12.93 -20.23 -3.53
CA THR A 62 14.39 -20.49 -3.61
C THR A 62 15.00 -20.64 -2.21
N GLY A 63 14.59 -19.79 -1.26
CA GLY A 63 15.05 -19.84 0.13
C GLY A 63 14.48 -21.02 0.93
N PRO A 64 15.31 -21.80 1.67
CA PRO A 64 14.83 -22.92 2.48
C PRO A 64 13.88 -22.49 3.61
N ASP A 65 14.00 -21.24 4.05
CA ASP A 65 13.27 -20.63 5.16
C ASP A 65 12.31 -19.52 4.71
N ALA A 66 11.77 -19.65 3.49
CA ALA A 66 10.93 -18.65 2.85
C ALA A 66 9.90 -18.04 3.82
N ARG A 67 9.97 -16.72 4.01
CA ARG A 67 9.09 -16.01 4.96
C ARG A 67 7.96 -15.31 4.25
N VAL A 68 6.78 -15.40 4.86
CA VAL A 68 5.61 -14.66 4.43
C VAL A 68 5.88 -13.16 4.54
N THR A 69 5.61 -12.45 3.45
CA THR A 69 5.56 -10.98 3.41
C THR A 69 4.15 -10.45 3.22
N ASP A 70 3.25 -11.29 2.70
CA ASP A 70 1.85 -10.96 2.45
C ASP A 70 1.03 -12.26 2.24
N VAL A 71 -0.27 -12.22 2.58
CA VAL A 71 -1.20 -13.35 2.45
C VAL A 71 -2.59 -12.85 2.11
N ASP A 72 -3.17 -13.38 1.03
CA ASP A 72 -4.60 -13.25 0.72
C ASP A 72 -5.33 -14.58 0.96
N VAL A 73 -6.55 -14.50 1.51
CA VAL A 73 -7.44 -15.66 1.65
C VAL A 73 -8.69 -15.45 0.82
N ARG A 74 -8.88 -16.25 -0.23
CA ARG A 74 -10.11 -16.25 -1.02
C ARG A 74 -10.99 -17.45 -0.67
N ILE A 75 -12.28 -17.21 -0.53
CA ILE A 75 -13.28 -18.23 -0.20
C ILE A 75 -14.45 -18.09 -1.16
N TYR A 76 -14.83 -19.22 -1.74
CA TYR A 76 -15.98 -19.28 -2.63
C TYR A 76 -16.95 -20.39 -2.19
N GLY A 77 -18.24 -20.09 -2.24
CA GLY A 77 -19.26 -20.92 -1.61
C GLY A 77 -20.67 -20.45 -1.86
N GLN A 78 -21.63 -21.09 -1.20
CA GLN A 78 -23.06 -20.79 -1.31
C GLN A 78 -23.72 -20.73 0.07
N SER A 79 -24.61 -19.76 0.27
CA SER A 79 -25.55 -19.71 1.40
C SER A 79 -26.86 -20.40 1.02
N TYR A 80 -27.49 -21.10 1.96
CA TYR A 80 -28.73 -21.87 1.76
C TYR A 80 -29.87 -21.36 2.66
N ASP A 81 -30.16 -20.06 2.61
CA ASP A 81 -31.28 -19.39 3.29
C ASP A 81 -31.17 -19.19 4.82
N ALA A 82 -29.99 -19.41 5.41
CA ALA A 82 -29.77 -19.06 6.81
C ALA A 82 -28.98 -17.76 6.98
N ASN A 83 -29.58 -16.82 7.71
CA ASN A 83 -28.92 -15.62 8.20
C ASN A 83 -28.00 -15.99 9.38
N GLY A 84 -26.71 -15.73 9.24
CA GLY A 84 -25.78 -15.93 10.36
C GLY A 84 -24.37 -15.42 10.05
N PRO A 85 -23.58 -15.08 11.07
CA PRO A 85 -22.19 -14.70 10.86
C PRO A 85 -21.37 -15.93 10.46
N VAL A 86 -20.76 -15.87 9.27
CA VAL A 86 -19.70 -16.79 8.88
C VAL A 86 -18.40 -16.25 9.47
N THR A 87 -17.71 -17.07 10.25
CA THR A 87 -16.38 -16.76 10.78
C THR A 87 -15.35 -17.54 9.98
N ILE A 88 -14.25 -16.88 9.65
CA ILE A 88 -13.11 -17.46 8.95
C ILE A 88 -11.89 -17.31 9.85
N THR A 89 -11.20 -18.40 10.11
CA THR A 89 -9.96 -18.44 10.86
C THR A 89 -8.85 -18.94 9.94
N LEU A 90 -7.72 -18.26 9.92
CA LEU A 90 -6.50 -18.72 9.23
C LEU A 90 -5.46 -19.03 10.31
N SER A 91 -4.87 -20.21 10.21
CA SER A 91 -3.83 -20.66 11.12
C SER A 91 -2.69 -21.36 10.40
N HIS A 92 -1.52 -21.31 11.04
CA HIS A 92 -0.31 -21.97 10.56
C HIS A 92 0.19 -22.95 11.62
N LEU A 93 0.52 -24.18 11.23
CA LEU A 93 0.92 -25.25 12.15
C LEU A 93 2.12 -24.90 13.06
N ALA A 94 2.99 -23.95 12.66
CA ALA A 94 4.14 -23.58 13.48
C ALA A 94 3.83 -22.59 14.61
N ARG A 95 2.67 -21.89 14.59
CA ARG A 95 2.30 -20.90 15.62
C ARG A 95 0.84 -20.95 16.11
N GLY A 96 -0.04 -21.73 15.49
CA GLY A 96 -1.47 -21.80 15.84
C GLY A 96 -2.31 -20.70 15.17
N ASP A 97 -3.48 -20.39 15.75
CA ASP A 97 -4.46 -19.44 15.19
C ASP A 97 -4.00 -17.98 15.36
N LEU A 98 -3.85 -17.26 14.25
CA LEU A 98 -3.38 -15.87 14.27
C LEU A 98 -4.37 -14.89 13.62
N PHE A 99 -5.34 -15.39 12.84
CA PHE A 99 -6.32 -14.55 12.16
C PHE A 99 -7.74 -15.06 12.36
N ARG A 100 -8.66 -14.12 12.57
CA ARG A 100 -10.10 -14.36 12.65
C ARG A 100 -10.85 -13.19 12.03
N SER A 101 -11.61 -13.46 10.96
CA SER A 101 -12.48 -12.50 10.28
C SER A 101 -13.85 -13.13 10.04
N GLY A 102 -14.77 -12.42 9.40
CA GLY A 102 -16.08 -12.96 9.09
C GLY A 102 -16.97 -12.03 8.28
N PHE A 103 -18.03 -12.60 7.72
CA PHE A 103 -19.05 -11.90 6.93
C PHE A 103 -20.45 -12.38 7.33
N GLY A 104 -21.49 -11.60 7.04
CA GLY A 104 -22.86 -12.05 7.20
C GLY A 104 -23.30 -12.90 6.01
N SER A 105 -23.70 -14.15 6.22
CA SER A 105 -24.46 -14.86 5.18
C SER A 105 -25.88 -14.29 5.17
N GLY A 106 -26.33 -13.77 4.03
CA GLY A 106 -27.69 -13.32 3.85
C GLY A 106 -28.67 -14.51 3.87
N GLY A 107 -29.92 -14.23 4.26
CA GLY A 107 -30.98 -15.22 4.45
C GLY A 107 -31.67 -15.66 3.16
N SER A 108 -31.02 -15.42 2.02
CA SER A 108 -31.43 -15.91 0.71
C SER A 108 -30.28 -16.68 0.09
N TYR A 109 -30.60 -17.64 -0.78
CA TYR A 109 -29.64 -18.34 -1.62
C TYR A 109 -28.74 -17.35 -2.38
N ALA A 110 -27.45 -17.35 -2.06
CA ALA A 110 -26.46 -16.45 -2.64
C ALA A 110 -25.13 -17.16 -2.80
N THR A 111 -24.45 -16.86 -3.91
CA THR A 111 -23.07 -17.31 -4.17
C THR A 111 -22.12 -16.26 -3.61
N TYR A 112 -21.06 -16.72 -2.94
CA TYR A 112 -20.00 -15.88 -2.40
C TYR A 112 -18.67 -16.21 -3.09
N ASP A 113 -17.89 -15.17 -3.35
CA ASP A 113 -16.52 -15.22 -3.87
C ASP A 113 -15.72 -14.02 -3.32
N LEU A 114 -15.30 -14.14 -2.06
CA LEU A 114 -14.67 -13.07 -1.31
C LEU A 114 -13.18 -13.33 -1.15
N THR A 115 -12.37 -12.30 -1.35
CA THR A 115 -10.92 -12.30 -1.07
C THR A 115 -10.65 -11.41 0.13
N PHE A 116 -10.11 -11.96 1.20
CA PHE A 116 -9.65 -11.21 2.37
C PHE A 116 -8.20 -10.80 2.12
N ASP A 117 -7.97 -9.50 2.13
CA ASP A 117 -6.75 -8.81 1.70
C ASP A 117 -6.69 -7.52 2.54
N ASP A 118 -5.63 -7.28 3.32
CA ASP A 118 -5.56 -6.09 4.19
C ASP A 118 -5.14 -4.79 3.50
N GLU A 119 -4.70 -4.87 2.25
CA GLU A 119 -4.46 -3.77 1.34
C GLU A 119 -5.77 -3.26 0.71
N ALA A 120 -6.83 -4.08 0.69
CA ALA A 120 -8.14 -3.71 0.15
C ALA A 120 -8.71 -2.39 0.72
N PRO A 121 -9.42 -1.56 -0.06
CA PRO A 121 -9.71 -0.16 0.28
C PRO A 121 -10.73 0.07 1.41
N ALA A 122 -11.51 -0.94 1.82
CA ALA A 122 -12.50 -0.82 2.89
C ALA A 122 -12.81 -2.18 3.54
N PRO A 123 -13.24 -2.21 4.82
CA PRO A 123 -13.76 -3.43 5.43
C PRO A 123 -15.02 -3.92 4.70
N PRO A 124 -15.31 -5.23 4.71
CA PRO A 124 -16.49 -5.77 4.04
C PRO A 124 -17.74 -5.06 4.54
N GLU A 125 -18.49 -4.44 3.62
CA GLU A 125 -19.88 -4.10 3.89
C GLU A 125 -20.68 -5.40 4.04
N LEU A 126 -21.68 -5.42 4.93
CA LEU A 126 -22.38 -6.63 5.39
C LEU A 126 -23.14 -7.40 4.29
N ASP A 127 -23.18 -6.88 3.06
CA ASP A 127 -23.90 -7.39 1.90
C ASP A 127 -23.00 -7.75 0.70
N GLN A 128 -21.68 -7.58 0.82
CA GLN A 128 -20.76 -7.94 -0.24
C GLN A 128 -20.68 -9.46 -0.39
N THR A 129 -20.93 -9.91 -1.62
CA THR A 129 -20.87 -11.33 -2.01
C THR A 129 -19.68 -11.62 -2.92
N THR A 130 -19.02 -10.61 -3.49
CA THR A 130 -17.87 -10.78 -4.38
C THR A 130 -16.82 -9.68 -4.17
N GLY A 131 -15.55 -9.99 -4.45
CA GLY A 131 -14.46 -9.01 -4.49
C GLY A 131 -13.51 -9.07 -3.28
N SER A 132 -12.57 -8.13 -3.23
CA SER A 132 -11.58 -8.00 -2.14
C SER A 132 -12.12 -7.16 -0.98
N VAL A 133 -11.93 -7.65 0.24
CA VAL A 133 -12.46 -7.04 1.46
C VAL A 133 -11.39 -6.98 2.54
N ARG A 134 -11.28 -5.83 3.22
CA ARG A 134 -10.30 -5.66 4.29
C ARG A 134 -10.74 -6.40 5.56
N PRO A 135 -10.02 -7.42 6.04
CA PRO A 135 -10.43 -8.11 7.25
C PRO A 135 -10.31 -7.23 8.50
N ARG A 136 -11.06 -7.57 9.55
CA ARG A 136 -11.01 -6.84 10.84
C ARG A 136 -9.68 -6.98 11.55
N THR A 137 -9.11 -8.18 11.47
CA THR A 137 -7.73 -8.47 11.87
C THR A 137 -6.90 -8.48 10.59
N PRO A 138 -5.85 -7.63 10.45
CA PRO A 138 -4.99 -7.64 9.26
C PRO A 138 -4.35 -9.01 9.03
N LEU A 139 -4.12 -9.41 7.78
CA LEU A 139 -3.44 -10.68 7.46
C LEU A 139 -1.93 -10.58 7.68
N ALA A 140 -1.38 -9.36 7.71
CA ALA A 140 -0.01 -9.04 8.13
C ALA A 140 0.43 -9.63 9.49
N VAL A 141 -0.50 -10.11 10.33
CA VAL A 141 -0.15 -10.90 11.53
C VAL A 141 0.64 -12.18 11.23
N HIS A 142 0.62 -12.63 9.97
CA HIS A 142 1.36 -13.78 9.48
C HIS A 142 2.72 -13.44 8.88
N ASP A 143 3.10 -12.16 8.83
CA ASP A 143 4.40 -11.75 8.34
C ASP A 143 5.51 -12.42 9.14
N GLN A 144 6.60 -12.77 8.45
CA GLN A 144 7.77 -13.45 8.99
C GLN A 144 7.54 -14.90 9.44
N LEU A 145 6.31 -15.43 9.34
CA LEU A 145 6.08 -16.85 9.51
C LEU A 145 6.71 -17.65 8.36
N PRO A 146 7.06 -18.92 8.60
CA PRO A 146 7.43 -19.80 7.51
C PRO A 146 6.26 -19.93 6.51
N ALA A 147 6.48 -19.60 5.25
CA ALA A 147 5.48 -19.78 4.19
C ALA A 147 5.16 -21.28 3.97
N ARG A 148 6.15 -22.14 4.22
CA ARG A 148 6.09 -23.60 4.04
C ARG A 148 5.30 -24.29 5.15
N GLY A 149 4.81 -25.50 4.85
CA GLY A 149 4.07 -26.34 5.79
C GLY A 149 2.57 -26.25 5.57
N ALA A 150 1.81 -26.85 6.50
CA ALA A 150 0.36 -26.83 6.38
C ALA A 150 -0.25 -25.58 7.04
N TRP A 151 -1.11 -24.96 6.26
CA TRP A 151 -2.01 -23.89 6.64
C TRP A 151 -3.42 -24.44 6.74
N GLN A 152 -4.21 -23.86 7.62
CA GLN A 152 -5.58 -24.29 7.83
C GLN A 152 -6.50 -23.08 7.76
N VAL A 153 -7.51 -23.18 6.89
CA VAL A 153 -8.61 -22.21 6.80
C VAL A 153 -9.85 -22.88 7.37
N GLU A 154 -10.30 -22.40 8.51
CA GLU A 154 -11.52 -22.86 9.16
C GLU A 154 -12.66 -21.88 8.87
N VAL A 155 -13.78 -22.41 8.41
CA VAL A 155 -15.00 -21.66 8.12
C VAL A 155 -16.10 -22.19 9.04
N THR A 156 -16.50 -21.37 10.01
CA THR A 156 -17.55 -21.70 10.98
C THR A 156 -18.81 -20.88 10.79
N GLN A 157 -19.96 -21.52 10.96
CA GLN A 157 -21.28 -20.91 10.87
C GLN A 157 -22.22 -21.58 11.86
N THR A 158 -22.97 -20.78 12.63
CA THR A 158 -23.93 -21.28 13.62
C THR A 158 -25.32 -21.55 13.03
N ALA A 159 -25.60 -21.07 11.83
CA ALA A 159 -26.89 -21.24 11.16
C ALA A 159 -26.97 -22.55 10.34
N THR A 160 -28.16 -23.17 10.26
CA THR A 160 -28.41 -24.43 9.52
C THR A 160 -29.76 -24.42 8.79
N PRO A 161 -29.81 -24.71 7.47
CA PRO A 161 -28.68 -24.92 6.57
C PRO A 161 -27.90 -23.61 6.31
N GLY A 162 -26.62 -23.59 6.68
CA GLY A 162 -25.78 -22.40 6.64
C GLY A 162 -24.98 -22.25 5.35
N PHE A 163 -23.95 -21.43 5.43
CA PHE A 163 -22.95 -21.26 4.37
C PHE A 163 -22.13 -22.54 4.15
N ARG A 164 -22.02 -22.98 2.90
CA ARG A 164 -21.09 -24.05 2.49
C ARG A 164 -20.00 -23.46 1.62
N ALA A 165 -18.75 -23.64 2.03
CA ALA A 165 -17.60 -23.29 1.22
C ALA A 165 -17.33 -24.43 0.22
N HIS A 166 -17.19 -24.10 -1.06
CA HIS A 166 -16.80 -25.04 -2.11
C HIS A 166 -15.29 -25.21 -2.19
N GLY A 167 -14.55 -24.21 -1.71
CA GLY A 167 -13.11 -24.25 -1.59
C GLY A 167 -12.55 -22.94 -1.07
N VAL A 168 -11.26 -22.98 -0.81
CA VAL A 168 -10.45 -21.84 -0.41
C VAL A 168 -9.23 -21.76 -1.29
N GLU A 169 -8.75 -20.54 -1.49
CA GLU A 169 -7.54 -20.21 -2.20
C GLU A 169 -6.69 -19.36 -1.26
N LEU A 170 -5.47 -19.80 -1.00
CA LEU A 170 -4.48 -19.09 -0.20
C LEU A 170 -3.41 -18.57 -1.14
N ARG A 171 -3.26 -17.26 -1.22
CA ARG A 171 -2.21 -16.61 -2.01
C ARG A 171 -1.16 -16.12 -1.02
N ILE A 172 0.07 -16.61 -1.16
CA ILE A 172 1.16 -16.27 -0.26
C ILE A 172 2.24 -15.59 -1.08
N THR A 173 2.70 -14.43 -0.60
CA THR A 173 3.82 -13.69 -1.16
C THR A 173 5.04 -13.82 -0.24
N THR A 174 6.22 -13.99 -0.83
CA THR A 174 7.50 -13.99 -0.11
C THR A 174 8.53 -13.15 -0.87
N ALA A 175 9.59 -12.70 -0.20
CA ALA A 175 10.76 -12.08 -0.83
C ALA A 175 11.86 -13.10 -1.21
N ASP A 176 11.67 -14.37 -0.88
CA ASP A 176 12.59 -15.48 -1.16
C ASP A 176 12.29 -16.10 -2.54
N CYS A 177 12.00 -15.24 -3.51
CA CYS A 177 11.73 -15.55 -4.91
C CYS A 177 12.86 -15.04 -5.80
N ASP A 178 12.79 -15.36 -7.09
CA ASP A 178 13.76 -14.97 -8.11
C ASP A 178 12.93 -14.79 -9.39
N SER A 179 12.30 -13.62 -9.54
CA SER A 179 11.21 -13.48 -10.52
C SER A 179 11.72 -13.35 -11.96
N ASP A 180 12.97 -12.94 -12.14
CA ASP A 180 13.61 -12.82 -13.45
C ASP A 180 14.57 -13.98 -13.79
N GLY A 181 14.87 -14.85 -12.82
CA GLY A 181 15.56 -16.12 -13.00
C GLY A 181 17.08 -16.00 -13.04
N ASP A 182 17.66 -14.92 -12.53
CA ASP A 182 19.12 -14.74 -12.51
C ASP A 182 19.85 -15.46 -11.38
N GLY A 183 19.11 -16.11 -10.50
CA GLY A 183 19.66 -16.84 -9.36
C GLY A 183 20.01 -15.94 -8.17
N VAL A 184 19.74 -14.64 -8.25
CA VAL A 184 19.72 -13.70 -7.13
C VAL A 184 18.29 -13.63 -6.62
N VAL A 185 18.12 -13.73 -5.30
CA VAL A 185 16.79 -13.62 -4.72
C VAL A 185 16.36 -12.17 -4.66
N GLU A 186 15.08 -11.90 -4.83
CA GLU A 186 14.47 -10.57 -4.88
C GLU A 186 14.83 -9.69 -3.67
N GLY A 187 14.98 -10.28 -2.49
CA GLY A 187 15.46 -9.55 -1.29
C GLY A 187 16.91 -9.06 -1.35
N ALA A 188 17.70 -9.53 -2.32
CA ALA A 188 19.10 -9.19 -2.57
C ALA A 188 19.35 -8.69 -4.00
N ASP A 189 18.32 -8.65 -4.84
CA ASP A 189 18.39 -8.25 -6.23
C ASP A 189 18.17 -6.75 -6.37
N ASN A 190 19.18 -6.03 -6.86
CA ASN A 190 19.10 -4.60 -7.14
C ASN A 190 18.47 -4.30 -8.51
N CYS A 191 18.14 -5.33 -9.29
CA CYS A 191 17.40 -5.25 -10.54
C CYS A 191 16.32 -6.34 -10.71
N PRO A 192 15.24 -6.36 -9.88
CA PRO A 192 14.12 -7.33 -9.91
C PRO A 192 13.40 -7.63 -11.24
N SER A 193 13.71 -6.88 -12.30
CA SER A 193 13.07 -7.01 -13.61
C SER A 193 14.06 -7.26 -14.73
N VAL A 194 15.36 -7.37 -14.42
CA VAL A 194 16.46 -7.48 -15.39
C VAL A 194 17.47 -8.49 -14.88
N ALA A 195 17.38 -9.70 -15.43
CA ALA A 195 18.17 -10.84 -15.00
C ALA A 195 19.69 -10.63 -15.12
N THR A 196 20.36 -10.30 -14.01
CA THR A 196 21.80 -9.97 -13.94
C THR A 196 22.50 -10.44 -12.67
N THR A 197 23.28 -11.52 -12.79
CA THR A 197 23.99 -12.15 -11.66
C THR A 197 25.07 -11.29 -10.97
N ASP A 198 25.60 -10.26 -11.63
CA ASP A 198 26.75 -9.48 -11.13
C ASP A 198 26.37 -8.36 -10.16
N GLN A 199 25.09 -7.95 -10.15
CA GLN A 199 24.50 -7.04 -9.16
C GLN A 199 25.32 -5.75 -8.98
N THR A 200 25.97 -5.30 -10.05
CA THR A 200 26.86 -4.14 -10.01
C THR A 200 26.05 -2.87 -9.81
N ASP A 201 26.35 -2.09 -8.78
CA ASP A 201 25.80 -0.75 -8.51
C ASP A 201 26.98 0.20 -8.27
N TRP A 202 27.28 1.06 -9.26
CA TRP A 202 28.47 1.91 -9.22
C TRP A 202 28.35 3.14 -8.33
N ASP A 203 27.14 3.64 -8.12
CA ASP A 203 26.92 4.88 -7.38
C ASP A 203 26.28 4.67 -6.01
N GLY A 204 25.85 3.44 -5.72
CA GLY A 204 25.44 2.99 -4.40
C GLY A 204 24.03 3.43 -4.03
N ASP A 205 23.16 3.66 -5.01
CA ASP A 205 21.78 4.07 -4.78
C ASP A 205 20.81 2.91 -4.53
N GLY A 206 21.30 1.66 -4.70
CA GLY A 206 20.53 0.44 -4.51
C GLY A 206 19.78 -0.04 -5.76
N VAL A 207 19.94 0.63 -6.90
CA VAL A 207 19.46 0.20 -8.22
C VAL A 207 20.65 -0.30 -9.02
N GLY A 208 20.58 -1.53 -9.54
CA GLY A 208 21.71 -2.08 -10.30
C GLY A 208 21.91 -1.36 -11.62
N ASN A 209 23.16 -1.29 -12.08
CA ASN A 209 23.56 -0.67 -13.34
C ASN A 209 22.78 -1.20 -14.56
N ALA A 210 22.25 -2.42 -14.47
CA ALA A 210 21.49 -3.07 -15.54
C ALA A 210 20.08 -2.47 -15.72
N CYS A 211 19.50 -1.92 -14.65
CA CYS A 211 18.15 -1.37 -14.61
C CYS A 211 18.09 0.11 -14.19
N ASP A 212 19.22 0.70 -13.80
CA ASP A 212 19.36 2.12 -13.51
C ASP A 212 19.36 2.96 -14.81
N PRO A 213 18.44 3.95 -14.98
CA PRO A 213 18.47 4.89 -16.10
C PRO A 213 19.65 5.88 -16.06
N THR A 214 20.33 6.05 -14.93
CA THR A 214 21.45 6.98 -14.74
C THR A 214 22.71 6.36 -14.10
N PRO A 215 23.26 5.25 -14.63
CA PRO A 215 24.36 4.52 -13.99
C PRO A 215 25.58 5.40 -13.71
N GLY A 216 25.96 5.52 -12.44
CA GLY A 216 27.12 6.30 -12.01
C GLY A 216 26.80 7.73 -11.56
N THR A 217 25.52 8.08 -11.43
CA THR A 217 25.07 9.31 -10.78
C THR A 217 24.03 8.97 -9.74
N ALA A 218 24.48 8.69 -8.51
CA ALA A 218 23.58 8.45 -7.40
C ALA A 218 22.54 9.59 -7.33
N PRO A 219 21.24 9.29 -7.31
CA PRO A 219 20.22 10.24 -6.97
C PRO A 219 20.66 10.96 -5.70
N ALA A 220 20.56 12.30 -5.69
CA ALA A 220 20.83 13.06 -4.48
C ALA A 220 20.00 12.42 -3.35
N PRO A 221 20.61 12.13 -2.18
CA PRO A 221 19.92 11.42 -1.11
C PRO A 221 18.59 12.12 -0.88
N PRO A 222 17.47 11.39 -0.83
CA PRO A 222 16.19 12.00 -0.57
C PRO A 222 16.34 12.83 0.72
N PRO A 223 15.80 14.06 0.78
CA PRO A 223 15.82 14.81 2.02
C PRO A 223 15.28 13.88 3.11
N PRO A 224 15.91 13.88 4.31
CA PRO A 224 15.59 12.91 5.35
C PRO A 224 14.07 12.83 5.51
N PRO A 225 13.49 11.61 5.59
CA PRO A 225 12.06 11.46 5.76
C PRO A 225 11.63 12.33 6.93
N VAL A 226 10.61 13.16 6.70
CA VAL A 226 10.07 14.05 7.73
C VAL A 226 9.37 13.15 8.74
N THR A 227 10.12 12.54 9.66
CA THR A 227 9.63 11.55 10.64
C THR A 227 8.74 12.15 11.73
N GLU A 228 8.36 13.42 11.60
CA GLU A 228 7.30 14.03 12.39
C GLU A 228 6.46 14.94 11.49
N VAL A 229 5.55 14.36 10.71
CA VAL A 229 4.26 15.02 10.52
C VAL A 229 3.44 14.66 11.76
N PRO A 230 3.26 15.55 12.75
CA PRO A 230 2.32 15.27 13.83
C PRO A 230 0.94 15.11 13.21
N SER A 231 0.45 13.87 13.17
CA SER A 231 -0.96 13.59 12.94
C SER A 231 -1.74 14.24 14.07
N THR A 232 -2.25 15.45 13.85
CA THR A 232 -3.16 16.09 14.80
C THR A 232 -4.46 15.27 14.83
N PRO A 233 -4.95 14.81 15.99
CA PRO A 233 -6.22 14.13 16.09
C PRO A 233 -7.37 15.03 15.60
N GLY A 234 -8.18 14.52 14.66
CA GLY A 234 -9.56 14.99 14.48
C GLY A 234 -9.95 15.68 13.17
N CYS A 235 -9.28 15.49 12.04
CA CYS A 235 -9.76 16.09 10.77
C CYS A 235 -9.66 15.13 9.57
N SER A 236 -10.79 14.61 9.11
CA SER A 236 -10.95 13.91 7.84
C SER A 236 -11.41 14.89 6.74
N GLY A 237 -10.56 15.09 5.73
CA GLY A 237 -11.03 15.30 4.34
C GLY A 237 -11.19 16.72 3.80
N THR A 238 -11.20 17.81 4.58
CA THR A 238 -11.26 19.17 3.98
C THR A 238 -10.87 20.35 4.88
N CYS A 239 -10.14 20.13 5.97
CA CYS A 239 -9.78 21.22 6.88
C CYS A 239 -8.41 21.80 6.56
N ALA A 240 -8.40 22.97 5.92
CA ALA A 240 -7.23 23.82 5.94
C ALA A 240 -6.94 24.20 7.41
N TYR A 241 -5.70 24.02 7.89
CA TYR A 241 -5.34 24.31 9.28
C TYR A 241 -5.77 25.75 9.63
N PRO A 242 -6.54 25.94 10.72
CA PRO A 242 -6.99 27.27 11.09
C PRO A 242 -5.76 28.14 11.37
N ARG A 243 -5.79 29.34 10.83
CA ARG A 243 -4.79 30.36 11.16
C ARG A 243 -5.45 31.72 11.24
N THR A 244 -4.86 32.58 12.06
CA THR A 244 -5.27 33.98 12.19
C THR A 244 -4.13 34.89 11.79
N VAL A 245 -4.46 36.09 11.29
CA VAL A 245 -3.48 37.13 11.02
C VAL A 245 -3.90 38.42 11.72
N ASP A 246 -3.03 38.93 12.57
CA ASP A 246 -3.23 40.24 13.19
C ASP A 246 -2.40 41.32 12.50
N LEU A 247 -2.74 42.59 12.75
CA LEU A 247 -1.97 43.73 12.28
C LEU A 247 -2.06 44.85 13.32
N SER A 248 -0.91 45.44 13.64
CA SER A 248 -0.78 46.55 14.59
C SER A 248 0.15 47.64 14.01
N HIS A 249 -0.17 48.90 14.30
CA HIS A 249 0.65 50.04 13.91
C HIS A 249 1.42 50.58 15.11
N ARG A 250 2.75 50.55 15.04
CA ARG A 250 3.67 51.08 16.04
C ARG A 250 4.14 52.46 15.59
N ALA A 251 3.31 53.49 15.84
CA ALA A 251 3.54 54.85 15.34
C ALA A 251 4.90 55.45 15.75
N LYS A 252 5.38 55.19 16.98
CA LYS A 252 6.70 55.67 17.44
C LYS A 252 7.87 55.06 16.68
N GLN A 253 7.70 53.84 16.18
CA GLN A 253 8.73 53.08 15.46
C GLN A 253 8.54 53.15 13.93
N GLU A 254 7.49 53.82 13.45
CA GLU A 254 7.12 53.90 12.03
C GLU A 254 7.03 52.52 11.37
N ARG A 255 6.43 51.55 12.08
CA ARG A 255 6.32 50.16 11.63
C ARG A 255 4.91 49.61 11.75
N LEU A 256 4.58 48.75 10.79
CA LEU A 256 3.47 47.80 10.92
C LEU A 256 4.04 46.46 11.35
N ARG A 257 3.41 45.82 12.34
CA ARG A 257 3.78 44.50 12.84
C ARG A 257 2.54 43.65 12.99
N GLY A 258 2.70 42.35 12.77
CA GLY A 258 1.68 41.38 13.11
C GLY A 258 2.30 39.99 13.26
N GLU A 259 1.43 39.03 13.44
CA GLU A 259 1.70 37.64 13.69
C GLU A 259 0.66 36.81 12.96
N VAL A 260 1.12 35.72 12.37
CA VAL A 260 0.26 34.65 11.91
C VAL A 260 0.31 33.57 12.97
N ASP A 261 -0.83 33.22 13.55
CA ASP A 261 -0.91 32.14 14.53
C ASP A 261 -1.66 30.95 13.96
N SER A 262 -1.15 29.74 14.22
CA SER A 262 -1.74 28.47 13.79
C SER A 262 -1.19 27.34 14.63
N VAL A 263 -2.01 26.31 14.83
CA VAL A 263 -1.59 25.03 15.42
C VAL A 263 -0.53 24.32 14.56
N ALA A 264 -0.53 24.54 13.24
CA ALA A 264 0.46 23.99 12.33
C ALA A 264 1.60 24.99 12.12
N VAL A 265 2.83 24.59 12.48
CA VAL A 265 4.04 25.42 12.33
C VAL A 265 4.23 25.83 10.87
N GLY A 266 3.99 24.94 9.91
CA GLY A 266 4.05 25.23 8.48
C GLY A 266 3.06 26.29 8.00
N CYS A 267 1.95 26.50 8.71
CA CYS A 267 0.95 27.52 8.35
C CYS A 267 1.22 28.91 8.94
N ARG A 268 2.21 29.04 9.83
CA ARG A 268 2.69 30.31 10.37
C ARG A 268 4.14 30.65 10.01
N SER A 269 5.00 29.66 9.79
CA SER A 269 6.43 29.87 9.52
C SER A 269 6.68 30.12 8.04
N GLN A 270 7.42 31.18 7.71
CA GLN A 270 7.82 31.52 6.33
C GLN A 270 6.65 31.70 5.34
N VAL A 271 5.47 32.07 5.83
CA VAL A 271 4.27 32.27 5.01
C VAL A 271 4.14 33.71 4.50
N ALA A 272 3.53 33.86 3.32
CA ALA A 272 3.34 35.15 2.70
C ALA A 272 2.10 35.89 3.25
N VAL A 273 2.33 37.08 3.82
CA VAL A 273 1.29 38.00 4.28
C VAL A 273 1.21 39.19 3.33
N THR A 274 0.04 39.40 2.73
CA THR A 274 -0.19 40.55 1.86
C THR A 274 -0.77 41.72 2.65
N LEU A 275 -0.13 42.89 2.55
CA LEU A 275 -0.63 44.13 3.13
C LEU A 275 -1.43 44.92 2.10
N TRP A 276 -2.62 45.38 2.50
CA TRP A 276 -3.55 46.12 1.66
C TRP A 276 -3.86 47.51 2.23
N GLN A 277 -4.04 48.48 1.34
CA GLN A 277 -4.58 49.81 1.66
C GLN A 277 -6.07 49.83 1.30
N LYS A 278 -6.94 50.10 2.28
CA LYS A 278 -8.38 50.21 2.06
C LYS A 278 -8.73 51.47 1.26
N ARG A 279 -9.51 51.34 0.19
CA ARG A 279 -9.98 52.47 -0.65
C ARG A 279 -11.50 52.42 -0.84
N ARG A 280 -12.08 53.45 -1.47
CA ARG A 280 -13.52 53.52 -1.74
C ARG A 280 -13.97 52.61 -2.90
N ALA A 281 -13.12 52.43 -3.90
CA ALA A 281 -13.42 51.59 -5.08
C ALA A 281 -12.78 50.21 -4.95
N GLN A 282 -11.45 50.13 -5.04
CA GLN A 282 -10.71 48.87 -4.97
C GLN A 282 -9.51 48.99 -4.02
N ASP A 283 -9.40 48.02 -3.11
CA ASP A 283 -8.30 47.95 -2.15
C ASP A 283 -6.98 47.72 -2.90
N ARG A 284 -5.95 48.50 -2.54
CA ARG A 284 -4.67 48.49 -3.24
C ARG A 284 -3.68 47.60 -2.49
N LYS A 285 -3.11 46.60 -3.16
CA LYS A 285 -1.98 45.81 -2.65
C LYS A 285 -0.78 46.73 -2.44
N VAL A 286 -0.23 46.74 -1.23
CA VAL A 286 0.90 47.61 -0.84
C VAL A 286 2.20 46.85 -1.01
N LEU A 287 2.30 45.68 -0.38
CA LEU A 287 3.47 44.80 -0.40
C LEU A 287 3.08 43.41 0.10
N VAL A 288 3.97 42.45 -0.09
CA VAL A 288 3.93 41.13 0.54
C VAL A 288 5.13 41.01 1.46
N VAL A 289 4.93 40.52 2.68
CA VAL A 289 6.00 40.20 3.63
C VAL A 289 5.92 38.74 4.00
N THR A 290 7.08 38.12 4.23
CA THR A 290 7.16 36.75 4.72
C THR A 290 7.29 36.76 6.24
N THR A 291 6.57 35.87 6.92
CA THR A 291 6.71 35.69 8.37
C THR A 291 8.06 35.06 8.73
N ARG A 292 8.50 35.26 9.97
CA ARG A 292 9.63 34.52 10.54
C ARG A 292 9.18 33.12 10.96
N SER A 293 10.12 32.31 11.44
CA SER A 293 9.86 30.96 11.96
C SER A 293 8.79 30.92 13.07
N ASN A 294 8.64 32.01 13.82
CA ASN A 294 7.65 32.14 14.88
C ASN A 294 6.33 32.81 14.45
N GLY A 295 6.05 32.97 13.16
CA GLY A 295 4.81 33.61 12.68
C GLY A 295 4.83 35.14 12.68
N SER A 296 5.81 35.78 13.34
CA SER A 296 5.88 37.24 13.39
C SER A 296 6.34 37.86 12.06
N TYR A 297 5.76 39.00 11.70
CA TYR A 297 6.19 39.80 10.56
C TYR A 297 6.19 41.30 10.90
N ALA A 298 7.04 42.06 10.21
CA ALA A 298 7.11 43.50 10.42
C ALA A 298 7.64 44.22 9.17
N THR A 299 7.02 45.34 8.83
CA THR A 299 7.41 46.19 7.70
C THR A 299 7.42 47.67 8.11
N LYS A 300 8.05 48.52 7.30
CA LYS A 300 7.96 49.98 7.47
C LYS A 300 6.51 50.42 7.24
N ALA A 301 6.03 51.33 8.07
CA ALA A 301 4.70 51.89 7.88
C ALA A 301 4.64 52.68 6.56
N PRO A 302 3.56 52.53 5.76
CA PRO A 302 3.40 53.32 4.54
C PRO A 302 3.35 54.82 4.85
N ARG A 303 4.01 55.64 4.03
CA ARG A 303 4.02 57.11 4.19
C ARG A 303 2.64 57.75 4.02
N ARG A 304 1.74 57.11 3.26
CA ARG A 304 0.40 57.63 3.00
C ARG A 304 -0.52 57.31 4.18
N SER A 305 -1.19 58.33 4.71
CA SER A 305 -2.24 58.13 5.70
C SER A 305 -3.38 57.29 5.13
N GLY A 306 -4.00 56.45 5.96
CA GLY A 306 -5.07 55.56 5.51
C GLY A 306 -5.36 54.42 6.47
N ARG A 307 -6.30 53.54 6.08
CA ARG A 307 -6.58 52.28 6.78
C ARG A 307 -5.89 51.14 6.02
N TYR A 308 -5.20 50.29 6.75
CA TYR A 308 -4.46 49.15 6.22
C TYR A 308 -4.89 47.87 6.93
N TYR A 309 -4.88 46.75 6.22
CA TYR A 309 -5.15 45.42 6.79
C TYR A 309 -4.25 44.39 6.11
N ALA A 310 -4.05 43.25 6.77
CA ALA A 310 -3.26 42.14 6.27
C ALA A 310 -4.15 40.96 5.89
N THR A 311 -3.72 40.17 4.92
CA THR A 311 -4.35 38.89 4.56
C THR A 311 -3.30 37.81 4.45
N VAL A 312 -3.67 36.60 4.83
CA VAL A 312 -2.86 35.38 4.67
C VAL A 312 -3.69 34.33 3.94
N GLY A 313 -3.07 33.53 3.07
CA GLY A 313 -3.77 32.63 2.14
C GLY A 313 -3.21 32.72 0.72
N SER A 314 -2.77 31.59 0.15
CA SER A 314 -2.32 31.52 -1.23
C SER A 314 -2.60 30.15 -1.84
N ALA A 315 -2.63 30.06 -3.19
CA ALA A 315 -2.80 28.81 -3.91
C ALA A 315 -1.65 27.79 -3.66
N GLY A 316 -0.48 28.27 -3.22
CA GLY A 316 0.66 27.42 -2.87
C GLY A 316 0.60 26.83 -1.45
N GLU A 317 -0.43 27.17 -0.67
CA GLU A 317 -0.63 26.67 0.70
C GLU A 317 -2.05 26.08 0.85
N PRO A 318 -2.45 25.08 0.04
CA PRO A 318 -3.84 24.59 -0.01
C PRO A 318 -4.32 23.97 1.31
N LEU A 319 -3.38 23.59 2.17
CA LEU A 319 -3.64 22.99 3.48
C LEU A 319 -3.72 24.02 4.63
N CYS A 320 -3.52 25.32 4.37
CA CYS A 320 -3.58 26.37 5.40
C CYS A 320 -4.76 27.31 5.16
N GLY A 321 -5.58 27.55 6.18
CA GLY A 321 -6.77 28.40 6.07
C GLY A 321 -6.43 29.84 5.64
N THR A 322 -7.41 30.61 5.17
CA THR A 322 -7.21 32.03 4.85
C THR A 322 -7.74 32.91 5.96
N ASP A 323 -7.10 34.03 6.25
CA ASP A 323 -7.61 35.01 7.22
C ASP A 323 -7.31 36.45 6.82
N ARG A 324 -8.08 37.40 7.38
CA ARG A 324 -7.97 38.84 7.18
C ARG A 324 -7.95 39.56 8.52
N SER A 325 -6.89 40.32 8.76
CA SER A 325 -6.74 41.12 9.98
C SER A 325 -7.78 42.24 10.07
N ARG A 326 -7.97 42.74 11.30
CA ARG A 326 -8.63 44.04 11.52
C ARG A 326 -7.85 45.16 10.83
N SER A 327 -8.57 46.20 10.40
CA SER A 327 -7.94 47.36 9.76
C SER A 327 -7.35 48.33 10.79
N VAL A 328 -6.11 48.77 10.56
CA VAL A 328 -5.40 49.74 11.40
C VAL A 328 -5.25 51.08 10.68
N ARG A 329 -5.44 52.19 11.41
CA ARG A 329 -5.23 53.54 10.87
C ARG A 329 -3.76 53.94 11.00
N VAL A 330 -3.11 54.19 9.87
CA VAL A 330 -1.80 54.81 9.79
C VAL A 330 -1.99 56.30 9.54
N ARG A 331 -1.37 57.13 10.38
CA ARG A 331 -1.31 58.58 10.20
C ARG A 331 0.04 58.89 9.55
N ALA A 332 0.03 59.70 8.50
CA ALA A 332 1.27 60.24 7.97
C ALA A 332 1.87 61.15 9.05
N ARG A 333 3.18 61.03 9.27
CA ARG A 333 3.95 62.08 9.92
C ARG A 333 4.34 63.11 8.88
#